data_AF-A0A1Z3ML35-F1
#
_entry.id   AF-A0A1Z3ML35-F1
#
_cell.length_a   1.000
_cell.length_b   1.000
_cell.length_c   1.000
_cell.angle_alpha   90.00
_cell.angle_beta   90.00
_cell.angle_gamma   90.00
#
_symmetry.space_group_name_H-M   'P 1'
#
loop_
_entity.id
_entity.type
_entity.pdbx_description
1 polymer ?
#
loop_
_entity_poly.entity_id
_entity_poly.type
_entity_poly.pdbx_seq_one_letter_code
_entity_poly.pdbx_strand_id
1 'polypeptide(L)'
;MKRIKKIVSLAVVATLLTGCATSKQPRPNDPNHSRALNIALAADLRDIKDTKVSLSQYQSMQRGNVVFDAGWTWANYVNPAPGFTSGFGLGLGVASILFPQKSAAASNSLMAWIPADQALGKADAKEKILKAGTEAIENALERLNFRIRDKARQEHPHLGSAVGYVIEDPNGGCGSGEEGELASCAIVLAIDHIDEGYSPVALTGQSYPAYVLNSSSPGKRSILNIRSEPESKLNQVDLYLEISKEMPDWMAVYVAPKRALDGEGKENPMPFIALQGKIELFVLPE
;
A
#
# COMPACT_ATOMS: atom_id res chain seq x y z
N MET A 1 -13.05 83.44 15.85
CA MET A 1 -12.01 83.24 14.81
C MET A 1 -11.47 81.81 14.89
N LYS A 2 -11.31 81.20 13.72
CA LYS A 2 -10.87 79.83 13.43
C LYS A 2 -9.59 79.41 14.17
N ARG A 3 -9.49 78.14 14.58
CA ARG A 3 -8.47 77.19 14.06
C ARG A 3 -8.74 75.74 14.51
N ILE A 4 -9.07 74.93 13.52
CA ILE A 4 -9.08 73.47 13.52
C ILE A 4 -7.63 72.97 13.71
N LYS A 5 -7.41 71.99 14.60
CA LYS A 5 -6.33 71.02 14.42
C LYS A 5 -6.88 69.62 14.64
N LYS A 6 -6.94 68.89 13.53
CA LYS A 6 -7.32 67.48 13.41
C LYS A 6 -6.31 66.64 14.18
N ILE A 7 -6.76 65.84 15.14
CA ILE A 7 -5.97 64.73 15.66
C ILE A 7 -6.37 63.50 14.86
N VAL A 8 -5.39 62.98 14.13
CA VAL A 8 -5.49 61.83 13.24
C VAL A 8 -5.66 60.58 14.10
N SER A 9 -6.85 59.97 14.07
CA SER A 9 -7.07 58.61 14.58
C SER A 9 -6.32 57.63 13.68
N LEU A 10 -5.19 57.11 14.17
CA LEU A 10 -4.46 56.03 13.53
C LEU A 10 -5.22 54.72 13.80
N ALA A 11 -6.14 54.35 12.91
CA ALA A 11 -6.78 53.05 12.92
C ALA A 11 -5.73 52.00 12.51
N VAL A 12 -5.17 51.30 13.49
CA VAL A 12 -4.40 50.07 13.26
C VAL A 12 -5.40 49.00 12.82
N VAL A 13 -5.63 48.89 11.52
CA VAL A 13 -6.29 47.73 10.93
C VAL A 13 -5.26 46.61 10.96
N ALA A 14 -5.26 45.82 12.04
CA ALA A 14 -4.62 44.52 12.04
C ALA A 14 -5.41 43.62 11.09
N THR A 15 -5.07 43.65 9.81
CA THR A 15 -5.44 42.60 8.86
C THR A 15 -4.79 41.32 9.34
N LEU A 16 -5.54 40.54 10.11
CA LEU A 16 -5.30 39.12 10.29
C LEU A 16 -5.37 38.50 8.89
N LEU A 17 -4.22 38.40 8.25
CA LEU A 17 -3.99 37.46 7.17
C LEU A 17 -4.07 36.07 7.79
N THR A 18 -5.28 35.60 8.08
CA THR A 18 -5.55 34.17 8.14
C THR A 18 -5.42 33.68 6.70
N GLY A 19 -4.16 33.48 6.28
CA GLY A 19 -3.88 32.68 5.12
C GLY A 19 -4.68 31.40 5.29
N CYS A 20 -5.54 31.10 4.32
CA CYS A 20 -6.13 29.78 4.19
C CYS A 20 -4.96 28.80 4.00
N ALA A 21 -4.33 28.39 5.08
CA ALA A 21 -3.61 27.14 5.11
C ALA A 21 -4.71 26.11 4.82
N THR A 22 -4.75 25.65 3.58
CA THR A 22 -5.62 24.56 3.14
C THR A 22 -5.24 23.34 3.97
N SER A 23 -5.80 23.23 5.17
CA SER A 23 -5.66 22.04 5.98
C SER A 23 -6.25 20.91 5.15
N LYS A 24 -5.43 19.89 4.86
CA LYS A 24 -5.92 18.69 4.18
C LYS A 24 -7.05 18.15 5.06
N GLN A 25 -8.30 18.28 4.65
CA GLN A 25 -9.42 17.82 5.46
C GLN A 25 -9.43 16.28 5.49
N PRO A 26 -9.96 15.66 6.56
CA PRO A 26 -10.27 14.23 6.56
C PRO A 26 -11.00 13.83 5.28
N ARG A 27 -10.56 12.73 4.64
CA ARG A 27 -11.29 12.17 3.52
C ARG A 27 -12.42 11.29 4.07
N PRO A 28 -13.71 11.66 3.89
CA PRO A 28 -14.80 10.79 4.29
C PRO A 28 -14.77 9.51 3.45
N ASN A 29 -15.26 8.41 4.02
CA ASN A 29 -15.49 7.20 3.25
C ASN A 29 -16.57 7.47 2.20
N ASP A 30 -16.27 7.15 0.95
CA ASP A 30 -17.28 7.11 -0.10
C ASP A 30 -17.97 5.74 -0.05
N PRO A 31 -19.29 5.67 0.20
CA PRO A 31 -20.02 4.41 0.24
C PRO A 31 -20.09 3.72 -1.13
N ASN A 32 -19.77 4.42 -2.22
CA ASN A 32 -19.69 3.85 -3.56
C ASN A 32 -18.29 3.35 -3.90
N HIS A 33 -17.37 3.33 -2.93
CA HIS A 33 -16.04 2.76 -3.06
C HIS A 33 -15.89 1.58 -2.11
N SER A 34 -15.17 0.55 -2.54
CA SER A 34 -14.74 -0.53 -1.67
C SER A 34 -13.88 0.02 -0.53
N ARG A 35 -13.75 -0.77 0.53
CA ARG A 35 -12.85 -0.43 1.63
C ARG A 35 -11.42 -0.25 1.13
N ALA A 36 -10.97 -1.12 0.22
CA ALA A 36 -9.64 -1.04 -0.39
C ALA A 36 -9.43 0.28 -1.13
N LEU A 37 -10.40 0.69 -1.96
CA LEU A 37 -10.30 1.94 -2.72
C LEU A 37 -10.31 3.18 -1.81
N ASN A 38 -11.12 3.19 -0.75
CA ASN A 38 -11.10 4.27 0.24
C ASN A 38 -9.74 4.41 0.94
N ILE A 39 -9.09 3.29 1.30
CA ILE A 39 -7.74 3.29 1.90
C ILE A 39 -6.70 3.77 0.90
N ALA A 40 -6.69 3.20 -0.31
CA ALA A 40 -5.76 3.56 -1.38
C ALA A 40 -5.78 5.06 -1.70
N LEU A 41 -6.98 5.62 -1.90
CA LEU A 41 -7.16 7.02 -2.24
C LEU A 41 -6.77 7.97 -1.10
N ALA A 42 -6.81 7.53 0.16
CA ALA A 42 -6.33 8.29 1.30
C ALA A 42 -4.80 8.28 1.45
N ALA A 43 -4.14 7.27 0.88
CA ALA A 43 -2.69 7.25 0.68
C ALA A 43 -2.28 7.96 -0.62
N ASP A 44 -3.23 8.61 -1.31
CA ASP A 44 -3.06 9.24 -2.62
C ASP A 44 -2.64 8.24 -3.72
N LEU A 45 -2.87 6.94 -3.54
CA LEU A 45 -2.69 5.95 -4.59
C LEU A 45 -3.77 6.15 -5.66
N ARG A 46 -3.40 6.84 -6.74
CA ARG A 46 -4.27 7.17 -7.88
C ARG A 46 -4.21 6.11 -8.97
N ASP A 47 -5.11 6.26 -9.95
CA ASP A 47 -5.24 5.38 -11.12
C ASP A 47 -5.67 3.94 -10.79
N ILE A 48 -6.33 3.77 -9.64
CA ILE A 48 -6.97 2.53 -9.21
C ILE A 48 -8.48 2.72 -9.12
N LYS A 49 -9.25 1.66 -9.42
CA LYS A 49 -10.71 1.67 -9.47
C LYS A 49 -11.27 0.36 -8.97
N ASP A 50 -12.49 0.42 -8.44
CA ASP A 50 -13.25 -0.78 -8.11
C ASP A 50 -13.77 -1.48 -9.35
N THR A 51 -13.90 -2.80 -9.23
CA THR A 51 -14.56 -3.66 -10.22
C THR A 51 -15.90 -4.10 -9.67
N LYS A 52 -16.96 -3.98 -10.48
CA LYS A 52 -18.27 -4.55 -10.13
C LYS A 52 -18.27 -6.06 -10.36
N VAL A 53 -18.78 -6.81 -9.40
CA VAL A 53 -18.94 -8.27 -9.46
C VAL A 53 -20.34 -8.64 -9.01
N SER A 54 -20.87 -9.79 -9.43
CA SER A 54 -22.20 -10.21 -8.96
C SER A 54 -22.23 -10.36 -7.44
N LEU A 55 -23.39 -10.14 -6.81
CA LEU A 55 -23.57 -10.32 -5.37
C LEU A 55 -23.11 -11.70 -4.88
N SER A 56 -23.36 -12.76 -5.66
CA SER A 56 -22.93 -14.12 -5.34
C SER A 56 -21.40 -14.27 -5.31
N GLN A 57 -20.69 -13.63 -6.24
CA GLN A 57 -19.23 -13.61 -6.30
C GLN A 57 -18.66 -12.80 -5.12
N TYR A 58 -19.25 -11.63 -4.85
CA TYR A 58 -18.88 -10.79 -3.71
C TYR A 58 -19.00 -11.55 -2.38
N GLN A 59 -20.13 -12.23 -2.15
CA GLN A 59 -20.36 -13.06 -0.96
C GLN A 59 -19.44 -14.28 -0.89
N SER A 60 -19.02 -14.84 -2.03
CA SER A 60 -18.02 -15.92 -2.06
C SER A 60 -16.63 -15.40 -1.65
N MET A 61 -16.24 -14.23 -2.15
CA MET A 61 -14.96 -13.59 -1.80
C MET A 61 -14.90 -13.21 -0.32
N GLN A 62 -15.99 -12.67 0.23
CA GLN A 62 -16.07 -12.32 1.64
C GLN A 62 -15.99 -13.53 2.60
N ARG A 63 -16.41 -14.71 2.16
CA ARG A 63 -16.42 -15.94 2.99
C ARG A 63 -15.05 -16.64 3.06
N GLY A 64 -13.99 -16.04 2.52
CA GLY A 64 -12.64 -16.61 2.58
C GLY A 64 -12.40 -17.79 1.61
N ASN A 65 -13.36 -18.09 0.73
CA ASN A 65 -13.18 -19.06 -0.35
C ASN A 65 -12.42 -18.48 -1.55
N VAL A 66 -11.65 -17.39 -1.35
CA VAL A 66 -10.67 -16.94 -2.32
C VAL A 66 -9.46 -17.84 -2.20
N VAL A 67 -9.63 -19.11 -2.61
CA VAL A 67 -8.49 -19.79 -3.20
C VAL A 67 -8.25 -19.00 -4.47
N PHE A 68 -7.13 -18.28 -4.56
CA PHE A 68 -6.60 -17.79 -5.82
C PHE A 68 -6.14 -19.01 -6.64
N ASP A 69 -7.03 -19.98 -6.81
CA ASP A 69 -6.79 -21.17 -7.58
C ASP A 69 -6.65 -20.70 -9.02
N ALA A 70 -5.62 -21.20 -9.70
CA ALA A 70 -5.42 -20.98 -11.11
C ALA A 70 -6.69 -21.30 -11.91
N GLY A 71 -7.58 -22.15 -11.40
CA GLY A 71 -8.91 -22.41 -11.96
C GLY A 71 -9.89 -21.22 -11.90
N TRP A 72 -9.91 -20.39 -10.86
CA TRP A 72 -10.83 -19.24 -10.77
C TRP A 72 -10.36 -18.07 -11.65
N THR A 73 -9.04 -17.84 -11.68
CA THR A 73 -8.42 -16.82 -12.54
C THR A 73 -8.43 -17.25 -14.01
N TRP A 74 -8.14 -18.52 -14.36
CA TRP A 74 -8.29 -18.99 -15.74
C TRP A 74 -9.76 -19.08 -16.16
N ALA A 75 -10.65 -19.73 -15.41
CA ALA A 75 -12.02 -19.96 -15.87
C ALA A 75 -12.78 -18.66 -16.17
N ASN A 76 -12.58 -17.59 -15.39
CA ASN A 76 -13.19 -16.28 -15.66
C ASN A 76 -12.41 -15.45 -16.71
N TYR A 77 -11.18 -15.84 -17.05
CA TYR A 77 -10.37 -15.20 -18.10
C TYR A 77 -10.61 -15.83 -19.48
N VAL A 78 -10.85 -17.15 -19.56
CA VAL A 78 -11.21 -17.86 -20.81
C VAL A 78 -12.73 -17.99 -21.03
N ASN A 79 -13.55 -17.99 -19.97
CA ASN A 79 -15.02 -18.02 -20.07
C ASN A 79 -15.62 -16.97 -19.12
N PRO A 80 -15.74 -15.71 -19.57
CA PRO A 80 -16.35 -14.67 -18.76
C PRO A 80 -17.79 -15.06 -18.37
N ALA A 81 -18.13 -14.90 -17.09
CA ALA A 81 -19.49 -15.11 -16.60
C ALA A 81 -20.48 -14.22 -17.38
N PRO A 82 -21.73 -14.66 -17.64
CA PRO A 82 -22.72 -13.85 -18.36
C PRO A 82 -22.88 -12.48 -17.69
N GLY A 83 -22.54 -11.40 -18.42
CA GLY A 83 -22.47 -10.02 -17.89
C GLY A 83 -21.07 -9.41 -17.93
N PHE A 84 -20.02 -10.23 -17.97
CA PHE A 84 -18.68 -9.81 -18.38
C PHE A 84 -18.64 -9.79 -19.91
N THR A 85 -18.84 -8.62 -20.51
CA THR A 85 -18.55 -8.50 -21.95
C THR A 85 -17.05 -8.77 -22.15
N SER A 86 -16.74 -9.49 -23.23
CA SER A 86 -15.42 -9.82 -23.74
C SER A 86 -14.57 -8.58 -24.11
N GLY A 87 -14.79 -7.41 -23.49
CA GLY A 87 -14.00 -6.19 -23.65
C GLY A 87 -12.82 -6.09 -22.69
N PHE A 88 -12.71 -6.99 -21.68
CA PHE A 88 -11.50 -7.14 -20.87
C PHE A 88 -10.53 -8.21 -21.44
N GLY A 89 -11.01 -9.05 -22.35
CA GLY A 89 -10.23 -10.04 -23.08
C GLY A 89 -10.23 -9.72 -24.57
N LEU A 90 -9.09 -9.28 -25.11
CA LEU A 90 -8.83 -9.00 -26.53
C LEU A 90 -9.52 -7.73 -27.10
N GLY A 91 -8.85 -6.59 -26.91
CA GLY A 91 -9.11 -5.37 -27.68
C GLY A 91 -9.17 -4.12 -26.82
N LEU A 92 -8.06 -3.39 -26.73
CA LEU A 92 -7.92 -2.04 -26.15
C LEU A 92 -7.75 -1.89 -24.62
N GLY A 93 -7.84 -2.95 -23.81
CA GLY A 93 -7.60 -2.86 -22.35
C GLY A 93 -6.17 -3.18 -21.85
N VAL A 94 -5.36 -3.87 -22.67
CA VAL A 94 -3.99 -4.29 -22.29
C VAL A 94 -2.95 -3.24 -22.70
N ALA A 95 -3.31 -2.33 -23.61
CA ALA A 95 -2.40 -1.28 -24.06
C ALA A 95 -1.99 -0.36 -22.91
N SER A 96 -2.90 -0.01 -21.99
CA SER A 96 -2.57 0.83 -20.81
C SER A 96 -1.69 0.13 -19.77
N ILE A 97 -1.64 -1.21 -19.76
CA ILE A 97 -0.83 -2.02 -18.83
C ILE A 97 0.58 -2.27 -19.41
N LEU A 98 0.75 -2.12 -20.73
CA LEU A 98 2.03 -2.35 -21.44
C LEU A 98 2.82 -1.06 -21.77
N PHE A 99 2.34 0.12 -21.36
CA PHE A 99 3.12 1.35 -21.46
C PHE A 99 4.05 1.52 -20.23
N PRO A 100 5.24 2.10 -20.41
CA PRO A 100 6.24 2.21 -19.35
C PRO A 100 5.66 2.86 -18.08
N GLN A 101 5.93 2.18 -16.96
CA GLN A 101 5.50 2.47 -15.60
C GLN A 101 5.55 3.96 -15.25
N LYS A 102 4.39 4.63 -15.24
CA LYS A 102 4.24 6.01 -14.73
C LYS A 102 3.15 6.19 -13.67
N SER A 103 2.27 5.21 -13.43
CA SER A 103 1.24 5.32 -12.40
C SER A 103 1.66 4.66 -11.09
N ALA A 104 1.31 5.28 -9.96
CA ALA A 104 1.59 4.76 -8.63
C ALA A 104 0.97 3.36 -8.40
N ALA A 105 -0.17 3.08 -9.04
CA ALA A 105 -0.87 1.81 -8.98
C ALA A 105 -0.11 0.61 -9.59
N ALA A 106 0.94 0.84 -10.38
CA ALA A 106 1.69 -0.21 -11.08
C ALA A 106 2.84 -0.84 -10.25
N SER A 107 2.98 -0.43 -8.98
CA SER A 107 3.97 -1.00 -8.05
C SER A 107 3.40 -1.09 -6.65
N ASN A 108 3.96 -1.99 -5.84
CA ASN A 108 3.56 -2.13 -4.45
C ASN A 108 3.89 -0.85 -3.69
N SER A 109 3.09 -0.53 -2.67
CA SER A 109 3.30 0.64 -1.83
C SER A 109 3.07 0.27 -0.38
N LEU A 110 3.96 0.75 0.48
CA LEU A 110 3.68 0.84 1.90
C LEU A 110 2.82 2.08 2.15
N MET A 111 1.76 1.92 2.93
CA MET A 111 0.88 3.01 3.35
C MET A 111 0.88 3.04 4.88
N ALA A 112 0.96 4.23 5.45
CA ALA A 112 0.93 4.41 6.90
C ALA A 112 0.37 5.77 7.29
N TRP A 113 -0.34 5.80 8.42
CA TRP A 113 -0.92 7.00 9.04
C TRP A 113 -0.65 6.98 10.54
N ILE A 114 0.62 7.14 10.95
CA ILE A 114 0.96 7.16 12.37
C ILE A 114 0.27 8.36 13.05
N PRO A 115 -0.49 8.15 14.15
CA PRO A 115 -1.15 9.24 14.87
C PRO A 115 -0.19 10.36 15.23
N ALA A 116 -0.62 11.62 15.04
CA ALA A 116 0.25 12.78 15.22
C ALA A 116 0.75 12.94 16.67
N ASP A 117 0.01 12.44 17.65
CA ASP A 117 0.39 12.42 19.07
C ASP A 117 1.40 11.30 19.41
N GLN A 118 1.60 10.33 18.51
CA GLN A 118 2.57 9.26 18.66
C GLN A 118 3.93 9.58 18.04
N ALA A 119 4.13 10.76 17.45
CA ALA A 119 5.42 11.16 16.90
C ALA A 119 5.77 12.63 17.20
N LEU A 120 7.05 12.90 17.47
CA LEU A 120 7.56 14.26 17.76
C LEU A 120 7.76 15.13 16.52
N GLY A 121 7.39 14.63 15.34
CA GLY A 121 7.64 15.27 14.05
C GLY A 121 7.82 14.24 12.93
N LYS A 122 7.97 14.73 11.69
CA LYS A 122 8.12 13.89 10.49
C LYS A 122 9.31 12.92 10.55
N ALA A 123 10.44 13.34 11.11
CA ALA A 123 11.64 12.49 11.23
C ALA A 123 11.41 11.34 12.22
N ASP A 124 10.83 11.62 13.39
CA ASP A 124 10.47 10.60 14.39
C ASP A 124 9.38 9.66 13.86
N ALA A 125 8.38 10.19 13.15
CA ALA A 125 7.38 9.39 12.45
C ALA A 125 8.02 8.41 11.45
N LYS A 126 9.02 8.86 10.67
CA LYS A 126 9.73 8.02 9.70
C LYS A 126 10.46 6.86 10.37
N GLU A 127 11.20 7.13 11.44
CA GLU A 127 11.89 6.08 12.21
C GLU A 127 10.90 5.11 12.85
N LYS A 128 9.78 5.60 13.38
CA LYS A 128 8.74 4.75 13.99
C LYS A 128 8.06 3.84 12.97
N ILE A 129 7.75 4.35 11.77
CA ILE A 129 7.18 3.51 10.70
C ILE A 129 8.21 2.49 10.20
N LEU A 130 9.48 2.88 10.02
CA LEU A 130 10.53 1.95 9.60
C LEU A 130 10.72 0.85 10.63
N LYS A 131 10.75 1.20 11.92
CA LYS A 131 10.85 0.27 13.04
C LYS A 131 9.66 -0.69 13.06
N ALA A 132 8.42 -0.17 13.03
CA ALA A 132 7.22 -0.99 13.05
C ALA A 132 7.17 -1.97 11.86
N GLY A 133 7.54 -1.52 10.65
CA GLY A 133 7.61 -2.39 9.48
C GLY A 133 8.71 -3.45 9.58
N THR A 134 9.88 -3.08 10.13
CA THR A 134 11.02 -3.99 10.38
C THR A 134 10.63 -5.08 11.39
N GLU A 135 10.02 -4.69 12.50
CA GLU A 135 9.53 -5.62 13.54
C GLU A 135 8.44 -6.54 12.98
N ALA A 136 7.51 -6.01 12.18
CA ALA A 136 6.46 -6.81 11.55
C ALA A 136 7.03 -7.86 10.58
N ILE A 137 8.06 -7.50 9.79
CA ILE A 137 8.76 -8.44 8.90
C ILE A 137 9.43 -9.54 9.73
N GLU A 138 10.19 -9.17 10.76
CA GLU A 138 10.96 -10.12 11.58
C GLU A 138 10.05 -11.09 12.32
N ASN A 139 8.97 -10.61 12.93
CA ASN A 139 7.98 -11.45 13.60
C ASN A 139 7.30 -12.41 12.62
N ALA A 140 6.96 -11.95 11.41
CA ALA A 140 6.35 -12.80 10.39
C ALA A 140 7.31 -13.89 9.90
N LEU A 141 8.58 -13.54 9.66
CA LEU A 141 9.62 -14.50 9.28
C LEU A 141 9.85 -15.53 10.38
N GLU A 142 9.93 -15.11 11.65
CA GLU A 142 10.06 -16.01 12.79
C GLU A 142 8.88 -16.99 12.87
N ARG A 143 7.64 -16.48 12.78
CA ARG A 143 6.42 -17.31 12.81
C ARG A 143 6.38 -18.36 11.69
N LEU A 144 6.89 -17.99 10.52
CA LEU A 144 6.98 -18.87 9.35
C LEU A 144 8.22 -19.78 9.37
N ASN A 145 9.07 -19.69 10.40
CA ASN A 145 10.35 -20.39 10.52
C ASN A 145 11.33 -20.09 9.37
N PHE A 146 11.28 -18.87 8.82
CA PHE A 146 12.23 -18.41 7.83
C PHE A 146 13.49 -17.87 8.53
N ARG A 147 14.66 -18.15 7.96
CA ARG A 147 15.93 -17.66 8.48
C ARG A 147 16.33 -16.37 7.77
N ILE A 148 16.71 -15.34 8.52
CA ILE A 148 17.33 -14.15 7.96
C ILE A 148 18.82 -14.45 7.76
N ARG A 149 19.27 -14.54 6.51
CA ARG A 149 20.68 -14.72 6.16
C ARG A 149 21.44 -13.40 6.31
N ASP A 150 20.90 -12.34 5.70
CA ASP A 150 21.47 -11.01 5.70
C ASP A 150 20.41 -9.96 6.00
N LYS A 151 20.81 -8.91 6.72
CA LYS A 151 20.00 -7.72 6.98
C LYS A 151 20.89 -6.50 6.83
N ALA A 152 20.48 -5.54 6.00
CA ALA A 152 21.21 -4.30 5.81
C ALA A 152 20.26 -3.11 5.82
N ARG A 153 20.66 -2.05 6.54
CA ARG A 153 20.00 -0.74 6.48
C ARG A 153 20.89 0.22 5.69
N GLN A 154 20.31 0.94 4.74
CA GLN A 154 21.01 1.91 3.91
C GLN A 154 20.13 3.14 3.66
N GLU A 155 20.76 4.30 3.48
CA GLU A 155 20.10 5.49 2.97
C GLU A 155 20.27 5.54 1.45
N HIS A 156 19.16 5.66 0.72
CA HIS A 156 19.14 5.65 -0.73
C HIS A 156 18.61 6.99 -1.27
N PRO A 157 19.27 7.62 -2.26
CA PRO A 157 18.88 8.95 -2.77
C PRO A 157 17.43 9.07 -3.26
N HIS A 158 16.80 7.95 -3.64
CA HIS A 158 15.45 7.91 -4.22
C HIS A 158 14.43 7.04 -3.44
N LEU A 159 14.89 6.28 -2.43
CA LEU A 159 14.02 5.42 -1.62
C LEU A 159 14.03 5.82 -0.13
N GLY A 160 14.83 6.84 0.23
CA GLY A 160 15.05 7.24 1.61
C GLY A 160 15.70 6.12 2.43
N SER A 161 15.16 5.88 3.61
CA SER A 161 15.71 4.88 4.52
C SER A 161 15.18 3.51 4.12
N ALA A 162 16.07 2.60 3.74
CA ALA A 162 15.73 1.26 3.29
C ALA A 162 16.34 0.20 4.20
N VAL A 163 15.57 -0.86 4.47
CA VAL A 163 16.03 -2.09 5.12
C VAL A 163 15.78 -3.23 4.15
N GLY A 164 16.86 -3.91 3.78
CA GLY A 164 16.85 -5.11 2.95
C GLY A 164 17.12 -6.36 3.78
N TYR A 165 16.38 -7.42 3.48
CA TYR A 165 16.55 -8.75 4.05
C TYR A 165 16.87 -9.73 2.92
N VAL A 166 17.82 -10.62 3.14
CA VAL A 166 17.94 -11.88 2.39
C VAL A 166 17.45 -12.98 3.31
N ILE A 167 16.46 -13.73 2.86
CA ILE A 167 15.78 -14.76 3.66
C ILE A 167 15.99 -16.13 3.06
N GLU A 168 15.94 -17.13 3.93
CA GLU A 168 15.91 -18.53 3.58
C GLU A 168 14.65 -19.17 4.13
N ASP A 169 14.04 -19.99 3.28
CA ASP A 169 12.91 -20.83 3.60
C ASP A 169 13.37 -22.28 3.45
N PRO A 170 13.53 -23.02 4.56
CA PRO A 170 13.97 -24.41 4.51
C PRO A 170 13.00 -25.33 3.77
N ASN A 171 11.74 -24.91 3.54
CA ASN A 171 10.69 -25.73 2.94
C ASN A 171 10.21 -25.25 1.56
N GLY A 172 10.50 -23.99 1.18
CA GLY A 172 9.89 -23.33 0.02
C GLY A 172 10.86 -22.83 -1.06
N GLY A 173 12.09 -23.34 -1.12
CA GLY A 173 13.00 -23.07 -2.24
C GLY A 173 13.65 -21.68 -2.22
N CYS A 174 13.56 -20.94 -1.11
CA CYS A 174 14.46 -19.83 -0.82
C CYS A 174 15.72 -20.40 -0.16
N GLY A 175 16.61 -21.00 -0.94
CA GLY A 175 17.82 -21.66 -0.43
C GLY A 175 19.09 -20.84 -0.62
N SER A 176 20.13 -21.15 0.15
CA SER A 176 21.50 -21.03 -0.36
C SER A 176 21.66 -22.19 -1.34
N GLY A 177 21.74 -21.93 -2.64
CA GLY A 177 22.05 -23.00 -3.59
C GLY A 177 23.42 -23.61 -3.26
N GLU A 178 23.78 -24.66 -3.99
CA GLU A 178 25.17 -25.09 -4.06
C GLU A 178 26.06 -23.88 -4.41
N GLU A 179 27.34 -23.92 -4.03
CA GLU A 179 28.32 -22.86 -4.26
C GLU A 179 28.27 -22.37 -5.73
N GLY A 180 27.53 -21.30 -6.01
CA GLY A 180 27.29 -20.79 -7.37
C GLY A 180 25.84 -20.48 -7.75
N GLU A 181 24.82 -20.98 -7.06
CA GLU A 181 23.41 -20.68 -7.35
C GLU A 181 22.73 -19.89 -6.21
N LEU A 182 22.27 -18.67 -6.51
CA LEU A 182 21.50 -17.85 -5.59
C LEU A 182 20.04 -17.81 -6.04
N ALA A 183 19.20 -18.71 -5.53
CA ALA A 183 17.78 -18.43 -5.40
C ALA A 183 17.56 -17.59 -4.12
N SER A 184 18.13 -16.38 -4.09
CA SER A 184 18.00 -15.50 -2.92
C SER A 184 16.63 -14.82 -2.93
N CYS A 185 15.80 -15.20 -1.97
CA CYS A 185 14.58 -14.45 -1.66
C CYS A 185 14.95 -13.20 -0.85
N ALA A 186 14.34 -12.07 -1.19
CA ALA A 186 14.64 -10.81 -0.56
C ALA A 186 13.39 -10.01 -0.21
N ILE A 187 13.45 -9.27 0.90
CA ILE A 187 12.42 -8.31 1.30
C ILE A 187 13.06 -6.93 1.35
N VAL A 188 12.43 -5.94 0.75
CA VAL A 188 12.86 -4.54 0.80
C VAL A 188 11.74 -3.70 1.37
N LEU A 189 11.98 -3.11 2.53
CA LEU A 189 11.18 -2.07 3.13
C LEU A 189 11.90 -0.74 2.91
N ALA A 190 11.26 0.25 2.30
CA ALA A 190 11.84 1.57 2.16
C ALA A 190 10.83 2.68 2.43
N ILE A 191 11.31 3.77 3.02
CA ILE A 191 10.50 4.94 3.38
C ILE A 191 11.22 6.20 2.93
N ASP A 192 10.55 6.98 2.10
CA ASP A 192 11.11 8.23 1.58
C ASP A 192 10.48 9.46 2.28
N HIS A 193 9.26 9.80 1.90
CA HIS A 193 8.61 11.06 2.30
C HIS A 193 7.45 10.88 3.28
N ILE A 194 7.35 11.82 4.22
CA ILE A 194 6.26 11.92 5.19
C ILE A 194 5.58 13.29 5.07
N ASP A 195 4.26 13.23 4.90
CA ASP A 195 3.37 14.36 4.93
C ASP A 195 2.65 14.46 6.27
N GLU A 196 2.07 15.62 6.54
CA GLU A 196 0.99 15.74 7.53
C GLU A 196 -0.35 15.56 6.82
N GLY A 197 -1.31 14.96 7.50
CA GLY A 197 -2.62 14.69 6.97
C GLY A 197 -3.52 14.02 7.99
N TYR A 198 -4.43 13.18 7.48
CA TYR A 198 -5.41 12.46 8.29
C TYR A 198 -5.50 11.01 7.83
N SER A 199 -5.78 10.11 8.77
CA SER A 199 -6.10 8.72 8.45
C SER A 199 -7.45 8.58 7.74
N PRO A 200 -7.63 7.59 6.85
CA PRO A 200 -8.95 7.24 6.33
C PRO A 200 -9.83 6.62 7.41
N VAL A 201 -11.11 7.01 7.41
CA VAL A 201 -12.15 6.35 8.23
C VAL A 201 -12.23 4.84 7.94
N ALA A 202 -11.90 4.41 6.72
CA ALA A 202 -11.86 3.00 6.33
C ALA A 202 -10.87 2.12 7.12
N LEU A 203 -9.86 2.68 7.80
CA LEU A 203 -8.94 1.89 8.63
C LEU A 203 -9.58 1.51 9.97
N THR A 204 -9.92 2.51 10.79
CA THR A 204 -10.32 2.31 12.19
C THR A 204 -11.75 2.75 12.51
N GLY A 205 -12.52 3.19 11.51
CA GLY A 205 -13.88 3.73 11.68
C GLY A 205 -13.91 5.20 12.11
N GLN A 206 -12.77 5.81 12.39
CA GLN A 206 -12.63 7.24 12.70
C GLN A 206 -11.39 7.82 12.03
N SER A 207 -11.46 9.08 11.62
CA SER A 207 -10.32 9.80 11.08
C SER A 207 -9.60 10.56 12.20
N TYR A 208 -8.27 10.55 12.17
CA TYR A 208 -7.42 11.23 13.15
C TYR A 208 -6.25 11.94 12.46
N PRO A 209 -5.72 13.04 13.03
CA PRO A 209 -4.51 13.69 12.54
C PRO A 209 -3.32 12.73 12.54
N ALA A 210 -2.58 12.67 11.45
CA ALA A 210 -1.51 11.70 11.27
C ALA A 210 -0.34 12.24 10.46
N TYR A 211 0.82 11.63 10.66
CA TYR A 211 1.90 11.67 9.69
C TYR A 211 1.69 10.54 8.67
N VAL A 212 1.70 10.88 7.39
CA VAL A 212 1.20 10.02 6.31
C VAL A 212 2.30 9.68 5.33
N LEU A 213 2.41 8.39 4.97
CA LEU A 213 3.15 7.94 3.80
C LEU A 213 2.26 8.08 2.56
N ASN A 214 2.65 8.99 1.67
CA ASN A 214 1.96 9.23 0.42
C ASN A 214 2.55 8.35 -0.70
N SER A 215 1.68 7.65 -1.43
CA SER A 215 2.04 6.69 -2.48
C SER A 215 2.20 7.31 -3.88
N SER A 216 1.85 8.58 -4.08
CA SER A 216 1.68 9.19 -5.41
C SER A 216 2.89 9.96 -5.94
N SER A 217 3.87 10.29 -5.09
CA SER A 217 4.95 11.19 -5.46
C SER A 217 5.85 10.57 -6.55
N PRO A 218 5.92 11.17 -7.76
CA PRO A 218 6.75 10.62 -8.83
C PRO A 218 8.22 10.52 -8.39
N GLY A 219 8.79 9.31 -8.46
CA GLY A 219 10.18 9.04 -8.07
C GLY A 219 10.44 8.93 -6.56
N LYS A 220 9.41 9.03 -5.71
CA LYS A 220 9.49 9.00 -4.25
C LYS A 220 8.43 8.06 -3.69
N ARG A 221 8.80 6.82 -3.40
CA ARG A 221 7.82 5.79 -3.00
C ARG A 221 8.29 5.02 -1.78
N SER A 222 7.46 5.00 -0.76
CA SER A 222 7.58 4.07 0.34
C SER A 222 7.06 2.71 -0.11
N ILE A 223 7.88 1.67 0.01
CA ILE A 223 7.63 0.36 -0.58
C ILE A 223 7.82 -0.75 0.45
N LEU A 224 7.06 -1.83 0.27
CA LEU A 224 7.37 -3.15 0.82
C LEU A 224 7.32 -4.14 -0.35
N ASN A 225 8.48 -4.59 -0.78
CA ASN A 225 8.62 -5.54 -1.89
C ASN A 225 9.18 -6.86 -1.40
N ILE A 226 8.54 -7.94 -1.82
CA ILE A 226 9.07 -9.31 -1.70
C ILE A 226 9.56 -9.70 -3.09
N ARG A 227 10.75 -10.28 -3.17
CA ARG A 227 11.34 -10.81 -4.39
C ARG A 227 11.74 -12.25 -4.17
N SER A 228 11.41 -13.08 -5.13
CA SER A 228 11.89 -14.44 -5.26
C SER A 228 11.93 -14.77 -6.75
N GLU A 229 12.73 -15.76 -7.12
CA GLU A 229 12.69 -16.34 -8.45
C GLU A 229 11.37 -17.12 -8.64
N PRO A 230 10.83 -17.25 -9.86
CA PRO A 230 9.61 -18.02 -10.11
C PRO A 230 9.67 -19.49 -9.67
N GLU A 231 10.87 -20.06 -9.63
CA GLU A 231 11.11 -21.44 -9.19
C GLU A 231 11.03 -21.59 -7.66
N SER A 232 11.11 -20.48 -6.92
CA SER A 232 10.83 -20.46 -5.49
C SER A 232 9.36 -20.80 -5.25
N LYS A 233 9.09 -21.72 -4.34
CA LYS A 233 7.73 -22.03 -3.87
C LYS A 233 7.26 -21.04 -2.79
N LEU A 234 7.92 -19.90 -2.65
CA LEU A 234 7.53 -18.85 -1.73
C LEU A 234 6.19 -18.26 -2.15
N ASN A 235 5.16 -18.51 -1.36
CA ASN A 235 3.90 -17.81 -1.49
C ASN A 235 4.06 -16.36 -0.96
N GLN A 236 4.28 -15.43 -1.88
CA GLN A 236 4.46 -14.01 -1.54
C GLN A 236 3.15 -13.38 -1.04
N VAL A 237 1.98 -13.87 -1.49
CA VAL A 237 0.68 -13.40 -0.98
C VAL A 237 0.55 -13.73 0.50
N ASP A 238 0.84 -14.97 0.89
CA ASP A 238 0.80 -15.39 2.30
C ASP A 238 1.81 -14.60 3.14
N LEU A 239 3.04 -14.41 2.64
CA LEU A 239 4.04 -13.62 3.35
C LEU A 239 3.62 -12.15 3.52
N TYR A 240 3.01 -11.53 2.52
CA TYR A 240 2.44 -10.18 2.67
C TYR A 240 1.36 -10.13 3.76
N LEU A 241 0.50 -11.15 3.85
CA LEU A 241 -0.53 -11.24 4.87
C LEU A 241 0.06 -11.44 6.26
N GLU A 242 1.00 -12.36 6.41
CA GLU A 242 1.66 -12.64 7.69
C GLU A 242 2.47 -11.44 8.21
N ILE A 243 3.09 -10.65 7.32
CA ILE A 243 3.71 -9.37 7.68
C ILE A 243 2.63 -8.37 8.10
N SER A 244 1.56 -8.19 7.30
CA SER A 244 0.51 -7.21 7.59
C SER A 244 -0.26 -7.49 8.89
N LYS A 245 -0.26 -8.74 9.36
CA LYS A 245 -0.86 -9.16 10.63
C LYS A 245 -0.09 -8.64 11.85
N GLU A 246 1.21 -8.44 11.71
CA GLU A 246 2.09 -7.90 12.76
C GLU A 246 2.25 -6.39 12.69
N MET A 247 1.82 -5.78 11.59
CA MET A 247 1.82 -4.33 11.46
C MET A 247 0.79 -3.71 12.41
N PRO A 248 1.01 -2.47 12.88
CA PRO A 248 -0.03 -1.68 13.53
C PRO A 248 -1.25 -1.44 12.62
N ASP A 249 -2.40 -1.18 13.22
CA ASP A 249 -3.69 -0.94 12.51
C ASP A 249 -3.69 0.32 11.62
N TRP A 250 -2.71 1.19 11.80
CA TRP A 250 -2.46 2.37 10.99
C TRP A 250 -1.50 2.12 9.81
N MET A 251 -1.07 0.89 9.56
CA MET A 251 -0.25 0.49 8.40
C MET A 251 -1.01 -0.47 7.48
N ALA A 252 -0.72 -0.38 6.19
CA ALA A 252 -1.27 -1.26 5.17
C ALA A 252 -0.28 -1.40 4.01
N VAL A 253 -0.38 -2.49 3.26
CA VAL A 253 0.45 -2.71 2.07
C VAL A 253 -0.44 -2.86 0.86
N TYR A 254 -0.28 -1.98 -0.12
CA TYR A 254 -0.86 -2.17 -1.44
C TYR A 254 0.04 -3.10 -2.25
N VAL A 255 -0.53 -4.16 -2.79
CA VAL A 255 0.13 -5.07 -3.71
C VAL A 255 -0.48 -4.90 -5.08
N ALA A 256 0.35 -4.49 -6.03
CA ALA A 256 -0.07 -4.23 -7.39
C ALA A 256 -0.32 -5.53 -8.18
N PRO A 257 -1.10 -5.46 -9.27
CA PRO A 257 -1.34 -6.62 -10.13
C PRO A 257 -0.01 -7.19 -10.62
N LYS A 258 0.12 -8.53 -10.62
CA LYS A 258 1.28 -9.27 -11.12
C LYS A 258 2.59 -8.95 -10.39
N ARG A 259 2.52 -8.44 -9.16
CA ARG A 259 3.68 -8.12 -8.32
C ARG A 259 3.84 -9.02 -7.10
N ALA A 260 3.02 -10.05 -6.98
CA ALA A 260 3.17 -11.12 -6.00
C ALA A 260 3.02 -12.48 -6.69
N LEU A 261 3.84 -13.44 -6.31
CA LEU A 261 3.74 -14.84 -6.72
C LEU A 261 2.97 -15.65 -5.67
N ASP A 262 2.17 -16.60 -6.11
CA ASP A 262 1.60 -17.65 -5.24
C ASP A 262 2.59 -18.80 -5.00
N GLY A 263 2.21 -19.79 -4.18
CA GLY A 263 3.05 -20.95 -3.88
C GLY A 263 3.32 -21.89 -5.07
N GLU A 264 2.69 -21.63 -6.23
CA GLU A 264 2.94 -22.33 -7.50
C GLU A 264 3.80 -21.49 -8.47
N GLY A 265 4.31 -20.33 -8.03
CA GLY A 265 5.10 -19.41 -8.84
C GLY A 265 4.28 -18.61 -9.86
N LYS A 266 2.95 -18.58 -9.73
CA LYS A 266 2.08 -17.81 -10.64
C LYS A 266 1.85 -16.40 -10.12
N GLU A 267 1.84 -15.44 -11.03
CA GLU A 267 1.54 -14.05 -10.72
C GLU A 267 0.08 -13.88 -10.29
N ASN A 268 -0.15 -13.29 -9.12
CA ASN A 268 -1.49 -12.87 -8.71
C ASN A 268 -1.97 -11.71 -9.62
N PRO A 269 -3.06 -11.89 -10.40
CA PRO A 269 -3.49 -10.90 -11.37
C PRO A 269 -4.27 -9.73 -10.77
N MET A 270 -4.72 -9.83 -9.51
CA MET A 270 -5.59 -8.81 -8.90
C MET A 270 -4.82 -7.90 -7.92
N PRO A 271 -5.04 -6.58 -7.95
CA PRO A 271 -4.53 -5.71 -6.91
C PRO A 271 -5.26 -5.97 -5.58
N PHE A 272 -4.57 -5.81 -4.47
CA PHE A 272 -5.18 -5.90 -3.15
C PHE A 272 -4.46 -5.03 -2.12
N ILE A 273 -5.11 -4.78 -0.99
CA ILE A 273 -4.48 -4.25 0.21
C ILE A 273 -4.36 -5.37 1.24
N ALA A 274 -3.14 -5.67 1.67
CA ALA A 274 -2.89 -6.48 2.87
C ALA A 274 -3.02 -5.58 4.10
N LEU A 275 -4.01 -5.88 4.95
CA LEU A 275 -4.32 -5.12 6.15
C LEU A 275 -4.66 -6.09 7.27
N GLN A 276 -3.86 -6.11 8.35
CA GLN A 276 -4.14 -6.90 9.55
C GLN A 276 -4.36 -8.41 9.24
N GLY A 277 -3.55 -8.96 8.33
CA GLY A 277 -3.66 -10.36 7.91
C GLY A 277 -4.84 -10.67 6.97
N LYS A 278 -5.52 -9.65 6.45
CA LYS A 278 -6.66 -9.80 5.55
C LYS A 278 -6.39 -9.16 4.20
N ILE A 279 -7.00 -9.76 3.17
CA ILE A 279 -7.05 -9.20 1.83
C ILE A 279 -8.27 -8.28 1.74
N GLU A 280 -8.02 -7.01 1.45
CA GLU A 280 -9.03 -6.04 1.06
C GLU A 280 -9.00 -5.87 -0.47
N LEU A 281 -10.10 -6.21 -1.13
CA LEU A 281 -10.23 -6.23 -2.58
C LEU A 281 -10.87 -4.96 -3.13
N PHE A 282 -10.46 -4.55 -4.33
CA PHE A 282 -11.05 -3.44 -5.10
C PHE A 282 -12.31 -3.89 -5.85
N VAL A 283 -13.32 -4.36 -5.11
CA VAL A 283 -14.56 -4.90 -5.68
C VAL A 283 -15.81 -4.37 -4.98
N LEU A 284 -16.89 -4.23 -5.75
CA LEU A 284 -18.23 -3.86 -5.28
C LEU A 284 -19.26 -4.83 -5.85
N PRO A 285 -20.35 -5.12 -5.12
CA PRO A 285 -21.47 -5.86 -5.68
C PRO A 285 -22.18 -5.01 -6.76
N GLU A 286 -22.61 -5.68 -7.82
CA GLU A 286 -23.60 -5.19 -8.79
C GLU A 286 -25.04 -5.41 -8.31
#